data_AF-A0A935LG80-F1
#
_entry.id   AF-A0A935LG80-F1
#
_cell.length_a   1.000
_cell.length_b   1.000
_cell.length_c   1.000
_cell.angle_alpha   90.00
_cell.angle_beta   90.00
_cell.angle_gamma   90.00
#
_symmetry.space_group_name_H-M   'P 1'
#
loop_
_entity.id
_entity.type
_entity.pdbx_description
1 polymer ?
#
loop_
_entity_poly.entity_id
_entity_poly.type
_entity_poly.pdbx_seq_one_letter_code
_entity_poly.pdbx_strand_id
1 'polypeptide(L)'
;MNQKIVNDPTPWWKFGHVWMVIAGPTIVVVAGFITLYLAITRPDPVLSEDYYQKGIDINKALESKELSDQAAKEAYIASMAPAAKARNHAQTGVKLPESATVKP
;
A
#
# COMPACT_ATOMS: atom_id res chain seq x y z
N MET A 1 79.46 -30.10 34.42
CA MET A 1 78.29 -30.42 33.57
C MET A 1 77.36 -29.21 33.58
N ASN A 2 77.38 -28.39 32.53
CA ASN A 2 76.48 -27.24 32.38
C ASN A 2 75.25 -27.68 31.60
N GLN A 3 74.17 -28.03 32.30
CA GLN A 3 72.87 -28.28 31.69
C GLN A 3 72.27 -26.94 31.29
N LYS A 4 72.20 -26.65 29.98
CA LYS A 4 71.34 -25.58 29.49
C LYS A 4 69.91 -26.04 29.70
N ILE A 5 69.20 -25.40 30.62
CA ILE A 5 67.75 -25.59 30.74
C ILE A 5 67.13 -24.94 29.49
N VAL A 6 66.94 -25.74 28.45
CA VAL A 6 66.19 -25.33 27.27
C VAL A 6 64.72 -25.41 27.65
N ASN A 7 64.20 -24.31 28.21
CA ASN A 7 62.76 -24.10 28.31
C ASN A 7 62.30 -23.61 26.93
N ASP A 8 62.06 -24.55 26.00
CA ASP A 8 61.35 -24.21 24.77
C ASP A 8 59.86 -24.10 25.09
N PRO A 9 59.26 -22.90 25.09
CA PRO A 9 57.85 -22.75 25.37
C PRO A 9 57.03 -23.45 24.28
N THR A 10 56.03 -24.22 24.71
CA THR A 10 55.11 -24.88 23.79
C THR A 10 54.48 -23.84 22.84
N PRO A 11 54.51 -24.08 21.51
CA PRO A 11 53.95 -23.14 20.56
C PRO A 11 52.45 -22.86 20.80
N TRP A 12 52.05 -21.59 20.72
CA TRP A 12 50.71 -21.12 21.13
C TRP A 12 49.54 -21.78 20.38
N TRP A 13 49.73 -22.14 19.11
CA TRP A 13 48.73 -22.77 18.24
C TRP A 13 48.34 -24.19 18.68
N LYS A 14 49.11 -24.81 19.58
CA LYS A 14 48.76 -26.10 20.20
C LYS A 14 47.72 -25.98 21.31
N PHE A 15 47.46 -24.79 21.85
CA PHE A 15 46.47 -24.61 22.91
C PHE A 15 45.07 -24.38 22.32
N GLY A 16 44.13 -25.31 22.58
CA GLY A 16 42.77 -25.24 22.05
C GLY A 16 42.00 -23.95 22.42
N HIS A 17 42.27 -23.36 23.58
CA HIS A 17 41.63 -22.12 24.02
C HIS A 17 41.98 -20.91 23.14
N VAL A 18 43.16 -20.90 22.53
CA VAL A 18 43.56 -19.81 21.61
C VAL A 18 42.66 -19.82 20.37
N TRP A 19 42.28 -20.99 19.88
CA TRP A 19 41.34 -21.13 18.77
C TRP A 19 39.93 -20.66 19.13
N MET A 20 39.48 -20.86 20.38
CA MET A 20 38.17 -20.33 20.81
C MET A 20 38.13 -18.80 20.78
N VAL A 21 39.22 -18.14 21.17
CA VAL A 21 39.34 -16.67 21.11
C VAL A 21 39.39 -16.18 19.67
N ILE A 22 40.13 -16.86 18.79
CA ILE A 22 40.24 -16.49 17.36
C ILE A 22 38.93 -16.78 16.61
N ALA A 23 38.20 -17.83 17.01
CA ALA A 23 36.98 -18.26 16.33
C ALA A 23 35.90 -17.17 16.33
N GLY A 24 35.71 -16.45 17.44
CA GLY A 24 34.69 -15.38 17.53
C GLY A 24 34.85 -14.30 16.44
N PRO A 25 36.00 -13.60 16.38
CA PRO A 25 36.29 -12.64 15.33
C PRO A 25 36.27 -13.24 13.92
N THR A 26 36.76 -14.47 13.75
CA THR A 26 36.80 -15.10 12.43
C THR A 26 35.40 -15.39 11.89
N ILE A 27 34.49 -15.86 12.75
CA ILE A 27 33.10 -16.15 12.38
C ILE A 27 32.39 -14.88 11.90
N VAL A 28 32.55 -13.74 12.59
CA VAL A 28 31.88 -12.49 12.19
C VAL A 28 32.41 -11.94 10.86
N VAL A 29 33.71 -12.09 10.59
CA VAL A 29 34.30 -11.72 9.29
C VAL A 29 33.69 -12.57 8.17
N VAL A 30 33.62 -13.89 8.35
CA VAL A 30 32.99 -14.81 7.38
C VAL A 30 31.51 -14.47 7.18
N ALA A 31 30.77 -14.22 8.26
CA ALA A 31 29.36 -13.81 8.20
C ALA A 31 29.19 -12.49 7.42
N GLY A 32 30.09 -11.51 7.62
CA GLY A 32 30.09 -10.26 6.86
C GLY A 32 30.25 -10.49 5.36
N PHE A 33 31.16 -11.37 4.95
CA PHE A 33 31.32 -11.74 3.54
C PHE A 33 30.11 -12.47 2.96
N ILE A 34 29.46 -13.34 3.74
CA ILE A 34 28.21 -13.99 3.32
C ILE A 34 27.12 -12.95 3.09
N THR A 35 26.96 -11.99 4.00
CA THR A 35 25.99 -10.90 3.84
C THR A 35 26.31 -10.03 2.63
N LEU A 36 27.58 -9.69 2.41
CA LEU A 36 28.02 -8.94 1.23
C LEU A 36 27.71 -9.71 -0.06
N TYR A 37 27.99 -11.01 -0.08
CA TYR A 37 27.67 -11.88 -1.21
C TYR A 37 26.17 -11.87 -1.50
N LEU A 38 25.32 -12.00 -0.47
CA LEU A 38 23.87 -11.92 -0.64
C LEU A 38 23.42 -10.57 -1.19
N ALA A 39 23.99 -9.47 -0.70
CA ALA A 39 23.65 -8.12 -1.16
C ALA A 39 23.99 -7.90 -2.64
N ILE A 40 25.12 -8.43 -3.12
CA ILE A 40 25.53 -8.32 -4.53
C ILE A 40 24.69 -9.24 -5.42
N THR A 41 24.43 -10.47 -4.96
CA THR A 41 23.81 -11.51 -5.79
C THR A 41 22.28 -11.38 -5.84
N ARG A 42 21.67 -10.76 -4.82
CA ARG A 42 20.22 -10.56 -4.71
C ARG A 42 19.90 -9.08 -4.51
N PRO A 43 20.01 -8.26 -5.57
CA PRO A 43 19.56 -6.88 -5.51
C PRO A 43 18.05 -6.86 -5.24
N ASP A 44 17.65 -6.14 -4.19
CA ASP A 44 16.25 -5.84 -3.94
C ASP A 44 15.75 -4.98 -5.12
N PRO A 45 14.71 -5.40 -5.86
CA PRO A 45 14.18 -4.61 -6.97
C PRO A 45 13.80 -3.21 -6.48
N VAL A 46 14.48 -2.20 -7.01
CA VAL A 46 14.12 -0.81 -6.78
C VAL A 46 12.68 -0.59 -7.27
N LEU A 47 11.83 -0.01 -6.42
CA LEU A 47 10.48 0.38 -6.82
C LEU A 47 10.60 1.27 -8.06
N SER A 48 9.96 0.88 -9.15
CA SER A 48 9.91 1.72 -10.36
C SER A 48 9.31 3.08 -9.99
N GLU A 49 9.75 4.15 -10.66
CA GLU A 49 9.20 5.50 -10.48
C GLU A 49 7.66 5.51 -10.61
N ASP A 50 7.14 4.65 -11.48
CA ASP A 50 5.70 4.46 -11.70
C ASP A 50 4.96 3.82 -10.51
N TYR A 51 5.64 3.18 -9.56
CA TYR A 51 4.99 2.52 -8.42
C TYR A 51 4.29 3.54 -7.52
N TYR A 52 4.95 4.68 -7.29
CA TYR A 52 4.37 5.77 -6.52
C TYR A 52 3.24 6.45 -7.31
N GLN A 53 3.46 6.67 -8.60
CA GLN A 53 2.49 7.33 -9.47
C GLN A 53 1.20 6.50 -9.61
N LYS A 54 1.34 5.18 -9.72
CA LYS A 54 0.22 4.23 -9.75
C LYS A 54 -0.63 4.30 -8.48
N GLY A 55 -0.01 4.52 -7.32
CA GLY A 55 -0.72 4.72 -6.06
C GLY A 55 -1.57 6.00 -6.05
N ILE A 56 -1.05 7.10 -6.58
CA ILE A 56 -1.77 8.38 -6.71
C ILE A 56 -2.92 8.25 -7.72
N ASP A 57 -2.67 7.61 -8.86
CA ASP A 57 -3.66 7.53 -9.94
C ASP A 57 -4.84 6.63 -9.58
N ILE A 58 -4.66 5.64 -8.71
CA ILE A 58 -5.77 4.85 -8.16
C ILE A 58 -6.76 5.74 -7.39
N ASN A 59 -6.28 6.67 -6.56
CA ASN A 59 -7.17 7.58 -5.82
C ASN A 59 -7.96 8.49 -6.77
N LYS A 60 -7.30 9.04 -7.79
CA LYS A 60 -7.96 9.86 -8.82
C LYS A 60 -9.00 9.07 -9.62
N ALA A 61 -8.68 7.82 -9.96
CA ALA A 61 -9.61 6.94 -10.68
C ALA A 61 -10.86 6.65 -9.85
N LEU A 62 -10.71 6.38 -8.55
CA LEU A 62 -11.84 6.16 -7.64
C LEU A 62 -12.70 7.41 -7.48
N GLU A 63 -12.09 8.57 -7.28
CA GLU A 63 -12.79 9.87 -7.20
C GLU A 63 -13.56 10.17 -8.50
N SER A 64 -12.92 9.98 -9.66
CA SER A 64 -13.57 10.18 -10.96
C SER A 64 -14.76 9.26 -11.18
N LYS A 65 -14.67 8.01 -10.68
CA LYS A 65 -15.76 7.04 -10.76
C LYS A 65 -16.93 7.47 -9.87
N GLU A 66 -16.67 7.90 -8.64
CA GLU A 66 -17.69 8.39 -7.71
C GLU A 66 -18.42 9.62 -8.27
N LEU A 67 -17.68 10.58 -8.83
CA LEU A 67 -18.23 11.73 -9.55
C LEU A 67 -19.11 11.29 -10.74
N SER A 68 -18.66 10.31 -11.52
CA SER A 68 -19.42 9.81 -12.68
C SER A 68 -20.71 9.09 -12.26
N ASP A 69 -20.65 8.29 -11.19
CA ASP A 69 -21.79 7.56 -10.63
C ASP A 69 -22.82 8.55 -10.05
N GLN A 70 -22.35 9.60 -9.39
CA GLN A 70 -23.19 10.68 -8.87
C GLN A 70 -23.86 11.48 -9.99
N ALA A 71 -23.11 11.86 -11.03
CA ALA A 71 -23.65 12.56 -12.19
C ALA A 71 -24.69 11.71 -12.95
N ALA A 72 -24.43 10.41 -13.11
CA ALA A 72 -25.38 9.47 -13.73
C ALA A 72 -26.67 9.36 -12.91
N LYS A 73 -26.56 9.32 -11.57
CA LYS A 73 -27.71 9.30 -10.66
C LYS A 73 -28.53 10.58 -10.77
N GLU A 74 -27.89 11.75 -10.81
CA GLU A 74 -28.57 13.04 -10.99
C GLU A 74 -29.27 13.13 -12.34
N ALA A 75 -28.62 12.71 -13.43
CA ALA A 75 -29.22 12.67 -14.76
C ALA A 75 -30.46 11.75 -14.80
N TYR A 76 -30.39 10.59 -14.13
CA TYR A 76 -31.53 9.69 -13.98
C TYR A 76 -32.69 10.37 -13.23
N ILE A 77 -32.41 10.99 -12.07
CA ILE A 77 -33.42 11.73 -11.28
C ILE A 77 -34.03 12.87 -12.13
N ALA A 78 -33.21 13.62 -12.87
CA ALA A 78 -33.66 14.70 -13.73
C ALA A 78 -34.55 14.19 -14.87
N SER A 79 -34.25 13.03 -15.46
CA SER A 79 -35.12 12.39 -16.46
C SER A 79 -36.48 11.96 -15.91
N MET A 80 -36.57 11.71 -14.60
CA MET A 80 -37.83 11.43 -13.91
C MET A 80 -38.62 12.69 -13.55
N ALA A 81 -38.02 13.88 -13.61
CA ALA A 81 -38.66 15.14 -13.21
C ALA A 81 -39.94 15.47 -14.02
N PRO A 82 -40.00 15.27 -15.36
CA PRO A 82 -41.24 15.44 -16.11
C PRO A 82 -42.34 14.47 -15.67
N ALA A 83 -41.99 13.21 -15.40
CA ALA A 83 -42.94 12.20 -14.92
C ALA A 83 -43.45 12.53 -13.51
N ALA A 84 -42.57 12.99 -12.62
CA ALA A 84 -42.93 13.47 -11.29
C ALA A 84 -43.85 14.70 -11.36
N LYS A 85 -43.55 15.66 -12.24
CA LYS A 85 -44.38 16.85 -12.47
C LYS A 85 -45.76 16.50 -13.03
N ALA A 86 -45.84 15.53 -13.95
CA ALA A 86 -47.10 15.05 -14.50
C ALA A 86 -47.98 14.37 -13.42
N ARG A 87 -47.38 13.55 -12.54
CA ARG A 87 -48.09 12.96 -11.39
C ARG A 87 -48.65 14.03 -10.45
N ASN A 88 -47.86 15.06 -10.15
CA ASN A 88 -48.29 16.18 -9.30
C ASN A 88 -49.47 16.95 -9.90
N HIS A 89 -49.47 17.20 -11.22
CA HIS A 89 -50.57 17.88 -11.90
C HIS A 89 -51.88 17.07 -11.93
N ALA A 90 -51.83 15.74 -11.94
CA ALA A 90 -53.03 14.90 -11.90
C ALA A 90 -53.68 14.85 -10.51
N GLN A 91 -52.92 15.07 -9.43
CA GLN A 91 -53.47 15.12 -8.06
C GLN A 91 -54.17 16.44 -7.74
N THR A 92 -53.83 17.53 -8.42
CA THR A 92 -54.61 18.77 -8.37
C THR A 92 -55.79 18.64 -9.32
N GLY A 93 -56.91 18.09 -8.83
CA GLY A 93 -58.15 18.03 -9.59
C GLY A 93 -58.58 19.42 -10.08
N VAL A 94 -59.09 19.50 -11.31
CA VAL A 94 -59.75 20.70 -11.84
C VAL A 94 -60.92 21.03 -10.92
N LYS A 95 -60.87 22.18 -10.22
CA LYS A 95 -62.06 22.73 -9.57
C LYS A 95 -63.03 23.13 -10.68
N LEU A 96 -64.15 22.42 -10.78
CA LEU A 96 -65.27 22.84 -11.62
C LEU A 96 -65.70 24.24 -11.19
N PRO A 97 -65.95 25.18 -12.11
CA PRO A 97 -66.44 26.50 -11.74
C PRO A 97 -67.78 26.38 -11.02
N GLU A 98 -67.77 26.65 -9.72
CA GLU A 98 -68.95 26.81 -8.90
C GLU A 98 -69.60 28.16 -9.25
N SER A 99 -70.44 28.17 -10.28
CA SER A 99 -71.60 29.07 -10.43
C SER A 99 -72.09 29.07 -11.89
N ALA A 100 -72.94 28.10 -12.22
CA ALA A 100 -73.98 28.30 -13.21
C ALA A 100 -75.35 28.12 -12.54
N THR A 101 -75.56 28.82 -11.42
CA THR A 101 -76.90 29.09 -10.89
C THR A 101 -77.41 30.37 -11.54
N VAL A 102 -78.04 30.25 -12.70
CA VAL A 102 -78.94 31.29 -13.20
C VAL A 102 -80.35 30.92 -12.73
N LYS A 103 -80.90 31.74 -11.83
CA LYS A 103 -82.33 31.88 -11.51
C LYS A 103 -82.66 33.38 -11.62
N PRO A 104 -83.92 33.82 -11.83
CA PRO A 104 -85.19 33.20 -11.43
C PRO A 104 -85.89 32.32 -12.48
#